data_AF-A0A9X8DQ94-F1
#
_entry.id   AF-A0A9X8DQ94-F1
#
_cell.length_a   1.000
_cell.length_b   1.000
_cell.length_c   1.000
_cell.angle_alpha   90.00
_cell.angle_beta   90.00
_cell.angle_gamma   90.00
#
_symmetry.space_group_name_H-M   'P 1'
#
loop_
_entity.id
_entity.type
_entity.pdbx_description
1 polymer ?
#
loop_
_entity_poly.entity_id
_entity_poly.type
_entity_poly.pdbx_seq_one_letter_code
_entity_poly.pdbx_strand_id
1 'polypeptide(L)'
;MFGVPPSTFATTLRKAEVTLGLALESMDQARVHYPSKRTQMEWARQVAEREPLVHGVWGFLDGKNYRVKSPSSADLQNAMFNGWLHSVFVTGTLLFGADGMIVWCRHNFVGSWNDGDTSINLQMKLLEGKRTAAGHGVVADAAFPVRGELRGKIRTPLKDGDLDRASPI
;
A
#
# COMPACT_ATOMS: atom_id res chain seq x y z
N MET A 1 18.95 -15.07 -6.42
CA MET A 1 19.11 -15.43 -7.85
C MET A 1 20.37 -14.72 -8.35
N PHE A 2 21.40 -15.45 -8.76
CA PHE A 2 22.71 -14.88 -9.14
C PHE A 2 22.89 -14.98 -10.67
N GLY A 3 23.58 -14.00 -11.28
CA GLY A 3 24.01 -14.05 -12.69
C GLY A 3 23.00 -13.55 -13.74
N VAL A 4 21.86 -12.98 -13.35
CA VAL A 4 20.85 -12.46 -14.27
C VAL A 4 20.99 -10.94 -14.41
N PRO A 5 21.03 -10.37 -15.64
CA PRO A 5 21.03 -8.92 -15.82
C PRO A 5 19.82 -8.25 -15.14
N PRO A 6 19.96 -7.07 -14.51
CA PRO A 6 18.86 -6.41 -13.81
C PRO A 6 17.60 -6.23 -14.66
N SER A 7 17.76 -5.91 -15.94
CA SER A 7 16.66 -5.79 -16.91
C SER A 7 15.92 -7.12 -17.14
N THR A 8 16.66 -8.23 -17.19
CA THR A 8 16.10 -9.58 -17.36
C THR A 8 15.39 -10.03 -16.09
N PHE A 9 15.97 -9.75 -14.92
CA PHE A 9 15.33 -10.05 -13.63
C PHE A 9 14.04 -9.24 -13.45
N ALA A 10 14.08 -7.93 -13.68
CA ALA A 10 12.89 -7.07 -13.58
C ALA A 10 11.78 -7.51 -14.54
N THR A 11 12.14 -7.92 -15.76
CA THR A 11 11.17 -8.46 -16.74
C THR A 11 10.58 -9.79 -16.27
N THR A 12 11.42 -10.71 -15.80
CA THR A 12 10.99 -12.02 -15.31
C THR A 12 10.09 -11.89 -14.10
N LEU A 13 10.45 -11.01 -13.16
CA LEU A 13 9.67 -10.73 -11.97
C LEU A 13 8.33 -10.09 -12.31
N ARG A 14 8.30 -9.13 -13.24
CA ARG A 14 7.04 -8.56 -13.75
C ARG A 14 6.15 -9.64 -14.37
N LYS A 15 6.71 -10.54 -15.17
CA LYS A 15 5.97 -11.68 -15.74
C LYS A 15 5.46 -12.62 -14.66
N ALA A 16 6.26 -12.88 -13.63
CA ALA A 16 5.86 -13.69 -12.49
C ALA A 16 4.73 -13.03 -11.68
N GLU A 17 4.78 -11.72 -11.45
CA GLU A 17 3.71 -10.95 -10.80
C GLU A 17 2.40 -11.03 -11.59
N VAL A 18 2.45 -10.87 -12.92
CA VAL A 18 1.28 -11.04 -13.80
C VAL A 18 0.74 -12.46 -13.73
N THR A 19 1.62 -13.46 -13.83
CA THR A 19 1.22 -14.88 -13.79
C THR A 19 0.62 -15.25 -12.44
N LEU A 20 1.20 -14.76 -11.34
CA LEU A 20 0.66 -14.93 -10.00
C LEU A 20 -0.72 -14.27 -9.89
N GLY A 21 -0.88 -13.04 -10.39
CA GLY A 21 -2.18 -12.37 -10.44
C GLY A 21 -3.25 -13.21 -11.15
N LEU A 22 -2.93 -13.74 -12.33
CA LEU A 22 -3.83 -14.62 -13.10
C LEU A 22 -4.15 -15.94 -12.36
N ALA A 23 -3.17 -16.55 -11.69
CA ALA A 23 -3.42 -17.74 -10.89
C ALA A 23 -4.37 -17.45 -9.73
N LEU A 24 -4.18 -16.30 -9.06
CA LEU A 24 -5.01 -15.86 -7.94
C LEU A 24 -6.43 -15.50 -8.38
N GLU A 25 -6.67 -15.10 -9.63
CA GLU A 25 -8.04 -14.83 -10.16
C GLU A 25 -8.97 -16.05 -10.05
N SER A 26 -8.41 -17.26 -10.18
CA SER A 26 -9.16 -18.51 -10.03
C SER A 26 -9.45 -18.91 -8.58
N MET A 27 -8.85 -18.21 -7.60
CA MET A 27 -8.90 -18.56 -6.19
C MET A 27 -9.69 -17.50 -5.41
N ASP A 28 -10.98 -17.77 -5.17
CA ASP A 28 -11.91 -16.82 -4.56
C ASP A 28 -11.39 -16.10 -3.31
N GLN A 29 -10.69 -16.81 -2.43
CA GLN A 29 -10.15 -16.27 -1.16
C GLN A 29 -8.77 -15.61 -1.29
N ALA A 30 -8.15 -15.65 -2.46
CA ALA A 30 -6.80 -15.11 -2.69
C ALA A 30 -6.77 -14.06 -3.82
N ARG A 31 -7.92 -13.76 -4.43
CA ARG A 31 -8.08 -12.73 -5.46
C ARG A 31 -7.70 -11.35 -4.94
N VAL A 32 -6.78 -10.69 -5.64
CA VAL A 32 -6.39 -9.30 -5.35
C VAL A 32 -7.18 -8.37 -6.26
N HIS A 33 -8.37 -7.95 -5.80
CA HIS A 33 -9.20 -6.98 -6.52
C HIS A 33 -9.49 -5.74 -5.69
N TYR A 34 -9.40 -4.59 -6.36
CA TYR A 34 -9.86 -3.34 -5.78
C TYR A 34 -11.38 -3.42 -5.55
N PRO A 35 -11.88 -3.10 -4.36
CA PRO A 35 -13.28 -3.32 -4.02
C PRO A 35 -14.21 -2.43 -4.85
N SER A 36 -15.41 -2.94 -5.13
CA SER A 36 -16.49 -2.13 -5.67
C SER A 36 -16.89 -1.00 -4.70
N LYS A 37 -17.50 0.09 -5.19
CA LYS A 37 -17.99 1.16 -4.31
C LYS A 37 -18.96 0.68 -3.25
N ARG A 38 -19.85 -0.26 -3.60
CA ARG A 38 -20.78 -0.90 -2.66
C ARG A 38 -20.03 -1.63 -1.55
N THR A 39 -19.00 -2.39 -1.92
CA THR A 39 -18.12 -3.08 -0.97
C THR A 39 -17.36 -2.11 -0.08
N GLN A 40 -16.83 -1.02 -0.64
CA GLN A 40 -16.15 0.03 0.14
C GLN A 40 -17.09 0.64 1.19
N MET A 41 -18.33 0.98 0.82
CA MET A 41 -19.30 1.54 1.75
C MET A 41 -19.67 0.54 2.86
N GLU A 42 -19.86 -0.74 2.51
CA GLU A 42 -20.15 -1.78 3.49
C GLU A 42 -18.99 -2.00 4.47
N TRP A 43 -17.76 -2.09 3.97
CA TRP A 43 -16.58 -2.19 4.83
C TRP A 43 -16.39 -0.95 5.70
N ALA A 44 -16.64 0.24 5.16
CA ALA A 44 -16.60 1.47 5.96
C ALA A 44 -17.64 1.51 7.08
N ARG A 45 -18.84 0.95 6.84
CA ARG A 45 -19.86 0.76 7.86
C ARG A 45 -19.36 -0.18 8.97
N GLN A 46 -18.78 -1.32 8.60
CA GLN A 46 -18.22 -2.29 9.55
C GLN A 46 -17.04 -1.73 10.37
N VAL A 47 -16.19 -0.91 9.75
CA VAL A 47 -15.11 -0.21 10.48
C VAL A 47 -15.72 0.78 11.47
N ALA A 48 -16.69 1.59 11.05
CA ALA A 48 -17.36 2.54 11.94
C ALA A 48 -18.16 1.88 13.07
N GLU A 49 -18.68 0.66 12.88
CA GLU A 49 -19.31 -0.11 13.96
C GLU A 49 -18.31 -0.51 15.06
N ARG A 50 -17.06 -0.77 14.68
CA ARG A 50 -15.99 -1.12 15.63
C ARG A 50 -15.32 0.10 16.24
N GLU A 51 -15.10 1.14 15.43
CA GLU A 51 -14.48 2.39 15.84
C GLU A 51 -15.32 3.57 15.30
N PRO A 52 -16.27 4.08 16.10
CA PRO A 52 -17.20 5.12 15.66
C PRO A 52 -16.57 6.43 15.20
N LEU A 53 -15.33 6.76 15.60
CA LEU A 53 -14.66 7.98 15.16
C LEU A 53 -14.05 7.84 13.75
N VAL A 54 -14.01 6.63 13.19
CA VAL A 54 -13.35 6.33 11.91
C VAL A 54 -14.40 6.09 10.82
N HIS A 55 -14.95 7.18 10.27
CA HIS A 55 -16.01 7.12 9.24
C HIS A 55 -15.49 7.00 7.81
N GLY A 56 -16.04 6.13 6.95
CA GLY A 56 -15.66 6.13 5.52
C GLY A 56 -14.31 5.48 5.22
N VAL A 57 -13.66 4.84 6.21
CA VAL A 57 -12.44 4.05 6.00
C VAL A 57 -12.83 2.62 5.67
N TRP A 58 -12.44 2.13 4.49
CA TRP A 58 -12.78 0.77 4.05
C TRP A 58 -11.59 -0.19 4.01
N GLY A 59 -10.38 0.32 4.24
CA GLY A 59 -9.17 -0.47 4.15
C GLY A 59 -7.98 0.13 4.90
N PHE A 60 -6.96 -0.71 5.07
CA PHE A 60 -5.78 -0.47 5.89
C PHE A 60 -4.53 -0.65 5.03
N LEU A 61 -3.75 0.42 4.93
CA LEU A 61 -2.57 0.51 4.08
C LEU A 61 -1.32 0.38 4.94
N ASP A 62 -0.41 -0.50 4.54
CA ASP A 62 0.83 -0.76 5.27
C ASP A 62 2.03 -0.88 4.34
N GLY A 63 3.17 -0.38 4.82
CA GLY A 63 4.47 -0.49 4.18
C GLY A 63 5.09 -1.84 4.47
N LYS A 64 5.65 -2.50 3.46
CA LYS A 64 6.25 -3.83 3.62
C LYS A 64 7.74 -3.82 3.29
N ASN A 65 8.54 -4.27 4.24
CA ASN A 65 9.99 -4.46 4.09
C ASN A 65 10.35 -5.94 4.12
N TYR A 66 11.04 -6.44 3.09
CA TYR A 66 11.61 -7.78 3.04
C TYR A 66 13.13 -7.69 3.11
N ARG A 67 13.72 -8.18 4.20
CA ARG A 67 15.17 -8.18 4.36
C ARG A 67 15.80 -9.10 3.32
N VAL A 68 16.83 -8.62 2.66
CA VAL A 68 17.60 -9.40 1.68
C VAL A 68 19.05 -9.53 2.11
N LYS A 69 19.79 -10.44 1.48
CA LYS A 69 21.24 -10.52 1.67
C LYS A 69 21.89 -9.30 1.03
N SER A 70 22.86 -8.69 1.73
CA SER A 70 23.66 -7.59 1.17
C SER A 70 24.25 -7.97 -0.18
N PRO A 71 23.96 -7.20 -1.25
CA PRO A 71 24.58 -7.42 -2.54
C PRO A 71 26.10 -7.22 -2.49
N SER A 72 26.84 -7.98 -3.28
CA SER A 72 28.29 -7.78 -3.44
C SER A 72 28.64 -6.56 -4.28
N SER A 73 27.72 -6.09 -5.12
CA SER A 73 27.84 -4.85 -5.87
C SER A 73 27.50 -3.66 -4.96
N ALA A 74 28.42 -2.70 -4.87
CA ALA A 74 28.24 -1.50 -4.07
C ALA A 74 27.01 -0.68 -4.51
N ASP A 75 26.79 -0.52 -5.83
CA ASP A 75 25.64 0.23 -6.34
C ASP A 75 24.30 -0.41 -5.96
N LEU A 76 24.21 -1.75 -6.06
CA LEU A 76 23.01 -2.47 -5.65
C LEU A 76 22.83 -2.44 -4.14
N GLN A 77 23.91 -2.53 -3.37
CA GLN A 77 23.86 -2.42 -1.92
C GLN A 77 23.37 -1.03 -1.52
N ASN A 78 23.88 0.05 -2.13
CA ASN A 78 23.43 1.42 -1.89
C ASN A 78 21.95 1.62 -2.26
N ALA A 79 21.50 1.10 -3.41
CA ALA A 79 20.11 1.20 -3.83
C ALA A 79 19.16 0.43 -2.89
N MET A 80 19.57 -0.76 -2.44
CA MET A 80 18.77 -1.58 -1.53
C MET A 80 18.90 -1.17 -0.05
N PHE A 81 19.87 -0.32 0.29
CA PHE A 81 20.08 0.10 1.66
C PHE A 81 18.98 1.08 2.08
N ASN A 82 18.30 0.73 3.16
CA ASN A 82 17.35 1.60 3.82
C ASN A 82 18.09 2.34 4.94
N GLY A 83 18.23 3.67 4.79
CA GLY A 83 18.93 4.49 5.76
C GLY A 83 18.26 4.57 7.13
N TRP A 84 16.94 4.43 7.19
CA TRP A 84 16.16 4.47 8.42
C TRP A 84 16.30 3.16 9.24
N LEU A 85 16.25 2.02 8.56
CA LEU A 85 16.32 0.69 9.17
C LEU A 85 17.76 0.13 9.25
N HIS A 86 18.74 0.87 8.74
CA HIS A 86 20.17 0.50 8.72
C HIS A 86 20.43 -0.92 8.17
N SER A 87 19.68 -1.33 7.14
CA SER A 87 19.84 -2.65 6.49
C SER A 87 19.40 -2.64 5.04
N VAL A 88 19.65 -3.74 4.32
CA VAL A 88 19.22 -3.89 2.93
C VAL A 88 17.85 -4.56 2.82
N PHE A 89 16.97 -3.96 2.04
CA PHE A 89 15.60 -4.41 1.86
C PHE A 89 15.16 -4.39 0.40
N VAL A 90 14.12 -5.17 0.15
CA VAL A 90 13.19 -4.98 -0.95
C VAL A 90 11.88 -4.50 -0.32
N THR A 91 11.39 -3.34 -0.76
CA THR A 91 10.20 -2.71 -0.19
C THR A 91 8.95 -2.91 -1.06
N GLY A 92 7.80 -2.55 -0.51
CA GLY A 92 6.51 -2.55 -1.18
C GLY A 92 5.41 -2.00 -0.29
N THR A 93 4.19 -2.05 -0.79
CA THR A 93 2.99 -1.60 -0.10
C THR A 93 1.88 -2.63 -0.25
N LEU A 94 1.14 -2.87 0.82
CA LEU A 94 -0.03 -3.73 0.87
C LEU A 94 -1.25 -2.93 1.32
N LEU A 95 -2.37 -3.11 0.62
CA LEU A 95 -3.66 -2.59 1.03
C LEU A 95 -4.60 -3.75 1.34
N PHE A 96 -5.13 -3.73 2.56
CA PHE A 96 -6.08 -4.70 3.06
C PHE A 96 -7.49 -4.11 3.08
N GLY A 97 -8.48 -4.89 2.68
CA GLY A 97 -9.89 -4.59 2.97
C GLY A 97 -10.22 -4.81 4.45
N ALA A 98 -11.37 -4.31 4.90
CA ALA A 98 -11.82 -4.55 6.27
C ALA A 98 -12.11 -6.02 6.59
N ASP A 99 -12.23 -6.86 5.57
CA ASP A 99 -12.35 -8.32 5.67
C ASP A 99 -11.00 -9.05 5.79
N GLY A 100 -9.89 -8.31 5.76
CA GLY A 100 -8.53 -8.85 5.86
C GLY A 100 -7.93 -9.34 4.54
N MET A 101 -8.65 -9.25 3.41
CA MET A 101 -8.09 -9.63 2.11
C MET A 101 -7.17 -8.54 1.55
N ILE A 102 -6.12 -8.94 0.83
CA ILE A 102 -5.29 -8.01 0.06
C ILE A 102 -6.07 -7.59 -1.18
N VAL A 103 -6.39 -6.31 -1.29
CA VAL A 103 -7.19 -5.74 -2.40
C VAL A 103 -6.36 -4.93 -3.38
N TRP A 104 -5.15 -4.56 -2.96
CA TRP A 104 -4.14 -3.98 -3.83
C TRP A 104 -2.75 -4.20 -3.21
N CYS A 105 -1.75 -4.38 -4.07
CA CYS A 105 -0.36 -4.46 -3.63
C CYS A 105 0.59 -3.95 -4.70
N ARG A 106 1.77 -3.51 -4.25
CA ARG A 106 2.89 -3.21 -5.12
C ARG A 106 4.16 -3.62 -4.41
N HIS A 107 4.96 -4.49 -5.03
CA HIS A 107 6.16 -5.05 -4.40
C HIS A 107 7.39 -4.75 -5.23
N ASN A 108 8.53 -5.13 -4.66
CA ASN A 108 9.81 -5.26 -5.34
C ASN A 108 10.47 -3.94 -5.72
N PHE A 109 10.26 -2.89 -4.93
CA PHE A 109 11.06 -1.68 -5.02
C PHE A 109 12.38 -1.84 -4.28
N VAL A 110 13.39 -1.08 -4.70
CA VAL A 110 14.66 -1.07 -3.97
C VAL A 110 14.45 -0.50 -2.58
N GLY A 111 15.19 -1.00 -1.58
CA GLY A 111 15.00 -0.69 -0.17
C GLY A 111 15.05 0.79 0.22
N SER A 112 15.59 1.66 -0.64
CA SER A 112 15.62 3.11 -0.44
C SER A 112 14.30 3.82 -0.72
N TRP A 113 13.33 3.16 -1.38
CA TRP A 113 12.02 3.75 -1.65
C TRP A 113 11.18 3.75 -0.39
N ASN A 114 10.54 4.89 -0.11
CA ASN A 114 9.63 5.04 1.02
C ASN A 114 8.18 4.62 0.66
N ASP A 115 7.33 4.59 1.67
CA ASP A 115 5.93 4.18 1.55
C ASP A 115 5.09 5.10 0.63
N GLY A 116 5.45 6.37 0.52
CA GLY A 116 4.85 7.30 -0.44
C GLY A 116 5.19 6.97 -1.90
N ASP A 117 6.45 6.69 -2.19
CA ASP A 117 6.93 6.35 -3.53
C ASP A 117 6.32 5.01 -4.01
N THR A 118 6.27 4.03 -3.11
CA THR A 118 5.76 2.69 -3.41
C THR A 118 4.24 2.66 -3.61
N SER A 119 3.52 3.64 -3.04
CA SER A 119 2.05 3.75 -3.10
C SER A 119 1.49 4.70 -4.16
N ILE A 120 2.30 5.31 -5.03
CA ILE A 120 1.85 6.34 -5.98
C ILE A 120 0.68 5.90 -6.89
N ASN A 121 0.69 4.66 -7.37
CA ASN A 121 -0.39 4.12 -8.21
C ASN A 121 -1.69 3.89 -7.41
N LEU A 122 -1.57 3.59 -6.11
CA LEU A 122 -2.72 3.49 -5.23
C LEU A 122 -3.31 4.88 -4.96
N GLN A 123 -2.45 5.88 -4.73
CA GLN A 123 -2.89 7.27 -4.54
C GLN A 123 -3.76 7.72 -5.73
N MET A 124 -3.34 7.44 -6.97
CA MET A 124 -4.15 7.72 -8.17
C MET A 124 -5.51 6.99 -8.17
N LYS A 125 -5.57 5.73 -7.73
CA LYS A 125 -6.84 4.97 -7.59
C LYS A 125 -7.77 5.58 -6.55
N LEU A 126 -7.22 6.05 -5.43
CA LEU A 126 -7.98 6.67 -4.35
C LEU A 126 -8.60 8.02 -4.76
N LEU A 127 -7.89 8.77 -5.61
CA LEU A 127 -8.35 10.04 -6.19
C LEU A 127 -9.37 9.83 -7.32
N GLU A 128 -9.32 8.71 -8.03
CA GLU A 128 -10.23 8.44 -9.14
C GLU A 128 -11.67 8.17 -8.64
N GLY A 129 -12.56 9.15 -8.80
CA GLY A 129 -13.95 9.07 -8.36
C GLY A 129 -14.77 7.95 -9.02
N LYS A 130 -14.29 7.36 -10.12
CA LYS A 130 -14.89 6.14 -10.71
C LYS A 130 -14.58 4.88 -9.89
N ARG A 131 -13.43 4.85 -9.21
CA ARG A 131 -12.96 3.69 -8.43
C ARG A 131 -13.31 3.82 -6.95
N THR A 132 -13.08 4.99 -6.36
CA THR A 132 -13.25 5.20 -4.92
C THR A 132 -14.52 5.96 -4.62
N ALA A 133 -15.32 5.49 -3.67
CA ALA A 133 -16.53 6.19 -3.26
C ALA A 133 -16.22 7.59 -2.69
N ALA A 134 -17.13 8.54 -2.91
CA ALA A 134 -16.99 9.90 -2.39
C ALA A 134 -17.01 9.86 -0.84
N GLY A 135 -16.18 10.66 -0.18
CA GLY A 135 -16.02 10.62 1.29
C GLY A 135 -15.32 9.39 1.85
N HIS A 136 -14.97 8.41 1.00
CA HIS A 136 -14.36 7.16 1.42
C HIS A 136 -12.87 7.10 1.08
N GLY A 137 -12.12 6.35 1.88
CA GLY A 137 -10.67 6.23 1.80
C GLY A 137 -10.11 5.09 2.64
N VAL A 138 -8.81 5.14 2.88
CA VAL A 138 -8.04 4.16 3.65
C VAL A 138 -7.32 4.83 4.79
N VAL A 139 -6.97 4.07 5.82
CA VAL A 139 -6.06 4.50 6.88
C VAL A 139 -4.68 3.92 6.63
N ALA A 140 -3.64 4.66 6.98
CA ALA A 140 -2.24 4.27 6.86
C ALA A 140 -1.44 4.79 8.04
N ASP A 141 -0.22 4.31 8.27
CA ASP A 141 0.68 4.93 9.24
C ASP A 141 1.21 6.29 8.74
N ALA A 142 1.91 7.03 9.61
CA ALA A 142 2.38 8.39 9.35
C ALA A 142 3.48 8.51 8.27
N ALA A 143 4.07 7.40 7.80
CA ALA A 143 5.04 7.39 6.72
C ALA A 143 4.40 7.62 5.34
N PHE A 144 3.08 7.43 5.23
CA PHE A 144 2.35 7.68 3.99
C PHE A 144 2.02 9.17 3.80
N PRO A 145 2.18 9.71 2.58
CA PRO A 145 1.96 11.12 2.31
C PRO A 145 0.47 11.47 2.31
N VAL A 146 0.09 12.44 3.15
CA VAL A 146 -1.26 13.04 3.17
C VAL A 146 -1.18 14.50 2.74
N ARG A 147 -1.34 14.77 1.44
CA ARG A 147 -1.26 16.13 0.87
C ARG A 147 -2.31 16.36 -0.23
N GLY A 148 -2.72 17.62 -0.41
CA GLY A 148 -3.64 18.02 -1.48
C GLY A 148 -4.96 17.24 -1.46
N GLU A 149 -5.36 16.71 -2.62
CA GLU A 149 -6.59 15.94 -2.82
C GLU A 149 -6.60 14.57 -2.10
N LEU A 150 -5.43 14.09 -1.63
CA LEU A 150 -5.37 12.86 -0.83
C LEU A 150 -5.86 13.06 0.60
N ARG A 151 -6.05 14.31 1.05
CA ARG A 151 -6.66 14.59 2.36
C ARG A 151 -8.05 13.97 2.43
N GLY A 152 -8.29 13.17 3.47
CA GLY A 152 -9.53 12.41 3.65
C GLY A 152 -9.58 11.08 2.88
N LYS A 153 -8.75 10.91 1.83
CA LYS A 153 -8.57 9.65 1.08
C LYS A 153 -7.54 8.72 1.71
N ILE A 154 -6.42 9.27 2.17
CA ILE A 154 -5.49 8.58 3.07
C ILE A 154 -5.56 9.33 4.39
N ARG A 155 -5.81 8.58 5.45
CA ARG A 155 -5.88 9.11 6.82
C ARG A 155 -4.77 8.47 7.62
N THR A 156 -4.04 9.27 8.37
CA THR A 156 -2.97 8.79 9.24
C THR A 156 -3.30 9.15 10.68
N PRO A 157 -2.79 8.39 11.67
CA PRO A 157 -2.91 8.77 13.07
C PRO A 157 -2.50 10.23 13.28
N LEU A 158 -3.28 10.93 14.10
CA LEU A 158 -2.94 12.28 14.53
C LEU A 158 -1.71 12.18 15.44
N LYS A 159 -0.79 13.12 15.29
CA LYS A 159 0.31 13.27 16.25
C LYS A 159 -0.23 13.94 17.51
N ASP A 160 0.41 13.68 18.65
CA ASP A 160 0.04 14.36 19.91
C ASP A 160 0.03 15.88 19.70
N GLY A 161 -1.11 16.51 20.00
CA GLY A 161 -1.36 17.95 19.80
C GLY A 161 -2.18 18.32 18.55
N ASP A 162 -2.49 17.37 17.65
CA ASP A 162 -3.33 17.61 16.46
C ASP A 162 -4.82 17.20 16.66
N LEU A 163 -5.22 16.77 17.86
CA LEU A 163 -6.60 16.36 18.16
C LEU A 163 -7.63 17.48 17.91
N ASP A 164 -7.28 18.74 18.18
CA ASP A 164 -8.14 19.90 17.96
C ASP A 164 -8.39 20.21 16.47
N ARG A 165 -7.63 19.59 15.55
CA ARG A 165 -7.82 19.72 14.10
C ARG A 165 -8.76 18.67 13.50
N ALA A 166 -9.11 17.64 14.26
CA ALA A 166 -10.11 16.66 13.88
C ALA A 166 -11.49 17.21 14.24
N SER A 167 -11.93 18.28 13.58
CA SER A 167 -13.34 18.67 13.66
C SER A 167 -14.19 17.56 13.03
N PRO A 168 -15.24 17.09 13.72
CA PRO A 168 -16.25 16.26 13.09
C PRO A 168 -16.98 17.14 12.07
N ILE A 169 -16.98 16.70 10.81
CA ILE A 169 -17.92 17.21 9.80
C ILE A 169 -19.22 16.43 9.96
#